data_AF-A0A3N5IEK6-F1
#
_entry.id   AF-A0A3N5IEK6-F1
#
_cell.length_a   1.000
_cell.length_b   1.000
_cell.length_c   1.000
_cell.angle_alpha   90.00
_cell.angle_beta   90.00
_cell.angle_gamma   90.00
#
_symmetry.space_group_name_H-M   'P 1'
#
loop_
_entity.id
_entity.type
_entity.pdbx_description
1 polymer ?
#
loop_
_entity_poly.entity_id
_entity_poly.type
_entity_poly.pdbx_seq_one_letter_code
_entity_poly.pdbx_strand_id
1 'polypeptide(L)'
;RPGQPNVFERRKVARLARENGRLRLFHSMHDNVHGFEITYEIDLATGAIVRAEHVTPRLPYMGICSEPQRSITSLLGQTADAGLRKRIQATLGGAGGCAQLYDLTADLLKLLS
;
A
#
# COMPACT_ATOMS: atom_id res chain seq x y z
N ARG A 1 2.36 20.08 23.58
CA ARG A 1 2.55 20.54 24.99
C ARG A 1 4.01 20.94 25.15
N PRO A 2 4.36 22.01 25.88
CA PRO A 2 5.77 22.37 26.12
C PRO A 2 6.50 21.22 26.82
N GLY A 3 7.66 20.79 26.31
CA GLY A 3 8.48 19.71 26.88
C GLY A 3 8.27 18.30 26.31
N GLN A 4 7.49 18.13 25.24
CA GLN A 4 7.35 16.81 24.62
C GLN A 4 8.63 16.48 23.82
N PRO A 5 9.38 15.42 24.17
CA PRO A 5 10.49 14.94 23.33
C PRO A 5 9.91 14.52 21.97
N ASN A 6 10.72 14.50 20.91
CA ASN A 6 10.30 14.12 19.56
C ASN A 6 9.68 12.70 19.53
N VAL A 7 8.39 12.57 19.85
CA VAL A 7 7.67 11.29 19.84
C VAL A 7 7.18 11.06 18.42
N PHE A 8 7.80 10.11 17.73
CA PHE A 8 7.27 9.55 16.50
C PHE A 8 6.32 8.40 16.85
N GLU A 9 5.04 8.56 16.58
CA GLU A 9 4.04 7.49 16.70
C GLU A 9 3.53 7.13 15.32
N ARG A 10 3.47 5.83 15.03
CA ARG A 10 2.92 5.29 13.80
C ARG A 10 1.97 4.14 14.10
N ARG A 11 0.76 4.25 13.57
CA ARG A 11 -0.25 3.19 13.59
C ARG A 11 -0.41 2.60 12.20
N LYS A 12 -0.40 1.26 12.13
CA LYS A 12 -0.66 0.47 10.93
C LYS A 12 -1.84 -0.45 11.18
N VAL A 13 -2.78 -0.53 10.24
CA VAL A 13 -3.92 -1.47 10.30
C VAL A 13 -4.02 -2.18 8.96
N ALA A 14 -3.89 -3.51 8.97
CA ALA A 14 -4.06 -4.34 7.80
C ALA A 14 -5.26 -5.28 8.00
N ARG A 15 -6.02 -5.52 6.92
CA ARG A 15 -7.18 -6.42 6.90
C ARG A 15 -7.16 -7.25 5.63
N LEU A 16 -7.55 -8.51 5.78
CA LEU A 16 -7.79 -9.45 4.71
C LEU A 16 -9.22 -9.98 4.90
N ALA A 17 -10.03 -9.91 3.85
CA ALA A 17 -11.36 -10.51 3.80
C ALA A 17 -11.47 -11.36 2.53
N ARG A 18 -12.19 -12.47 2.62
CA ARG A 18 -12.48 -13.34 1.48
C ARG A 18 -13.98 -13.31 1.21
N GLU A 19 -14.37 -12.80 0.06
CA GLU A 19 -15.78 -12.61 -0.32
C GLU A 19 -15.93 -12.77 -1.83
N ASN A 20 -17.00 -13.45 -2.28
CA ASN A 20 -17.39 -13.54 -3.69
C ASN A 20 -16.26 -13.94 -4.67
N GLY A 21 -15.45 -14.93 -4.30
CA GLY A 21 -14.33 -15.37 -5.15
C GLY A 21 -13.17 -14.38 -5.21
N ARG A 22 -13.12 -13.40 -4.31
CA ARG A 22 -12.04 -12.41 -4.22
C ARG A 22 -11.40 -12.39 -2.84
N LEU A 23 -10.14 -11.98 -2.80
CA LEU A 23 -9.51 -11.49 -1.58
C LEU A 23 -9.52 -9.96 -1.61
N ARG A 24 -10.19 -9.36 -0.64
CA ARG A 24 -10.13 -7.92 -0.41
C ARG A 24 -9.06 -7.64 0.63
N LEU A 25 -8.07 -6.87 0.24
CA LEU A 25 -6.95 -6.44 1.06
C LEU A 25 -7.09 -4.96 1.35
N PHE A 26 -6.95 -4.58 2.60
CA PHE A 26 -6.90 -3.18 3.01
C PHE A 26 -5.70 -2.97 3.92
N HIS A 27 -4.98 -1.88 3.71
CA HIS A 27 -3.96 -1.45 4.65
C HIS A 27 -3.94 0.06 4.80
N SER A 28 -3.94 0.55 6.04
CA SER A 28 -3.64 1.95 6.35
C SER A 28 -2.39 2.12 7.21
N MET A 29 -1.74 3.26 7.06
CA MET A 29 -0.71 3.79 7.94
C MET A 29 -0.99 5.25 8.23
N HIS A 30 -1.00 5.60 9.51
CA HIS A 30 -1.04 6.98 9.96
C HIS A 30 0.10 7.22 10.94
N ASP A 31 0.83 8.31 10.74
CA ASP A 31 1.76 8.86 11.72
C ASP A 31 1.50 10.35 11.90
N ASN A 32 2.34 11.04 12.67
CA ASN A 32 2.18 12.47 12.93
C ASN A 32 2.19 13.31 11.64
N VAL A 33 2.75 12.80 10.55
CA VAL A 33 3.03 13.51 9.30
C VAL A 33 2.22 12.93 8.12
N HIS A 34 1.96 11.63 8.11
CA HIS A 34 1.43 10.90 6.97
C HIS A 34 0.12 10.19 7.28
N GLY A 35 -0.69 10.03 6.23
CA GLY A 35 -1.86 9.19 6.21
C GLY A 35 -1.97 8.55 4.84
N PHE A 36 -1.88 7.23 4.80
CA PHE A 36 -1.96 6.41 3.60
C PHE A 36 -2.95 5.28 3.83
N GLU A 37 -3.77 5.01 2.83
CA GLU A 37 -4.66 3.87 2.77
C GLU A 37 -4.56 3.25 1.38
N ILE A 38 -4.51 1.92 1.32
CA ILE A 38 -4.51 1.18 0.07
C ILE A 38 -5.56 0.07 0.13
N THR A 39 -6.23 -0.16 -0.99
CA THR A 39 -7.19 -1.25 -1.17
C THR A 39 -6.85 -2.02 -2.42
N TYR A 40 -6.67 -3.33 -2.27
CA TYR A 40 -6.51 -4.26 -3.39
C TYR A 40 -7.63 -5.29 -3.39
N GLU A 41 -7.96 -5.78 -4.59
CA GLU A 41 -8.73 -6.99 -4.75
C GLU A 41 -7.95 -7.96 -5.62
N ILE A 42 -7.88 -9.22 -5.19
CA ILE A 42 -7.30 -10.33 -5.95
C ILE A 42 -8.42 -11.27 -6.35
N ASP A 43 -8.50 -11.59 -7.63
CA ASP A 43 -9.36 -12.66 -8.13
C ASP A 43 -8.79 -14.02 -7.72
N LEU A 44 -9.56 -14.84 -7.02
CA LEU A 44 -9.06 -16.11 -6.49
C LEU A 44 -8.88 -17.19 -7.57
N ALA A 45 -9.57 -17.08 -8.71
CA ALA A 45 -9.45 -18.06 -9.78
C ALA A 45 -8.13 -17.90 -10.56
N THR A 46 -7.71 -16.65 -10.77
CA THR A 46 -6.52 -16.31 -11.56
C THR A 46 -5.32 -15.89 -10.71
N GLY A 47 -5.55 -15.50 -9.46
CA GLY A 47 -4.54 -14.87 -8.60
C GLY A 47 -4.18 -13.44 -9.04
N ALA A 48 -4.89 -12.86 -10.01
CA ALA A 48 -4.60 -11.53 -10.54
C ALA A 48 -5.16 -10.43 -9.65
N ILE A 49 -4.41 -9.34 -9.49
CA ILE A 49 -4.91 -8.10 -8.88
C ILE A 49 -5.89 -7.44 -9.85
N VAL A 50 -7.14 -7.32 -9.44
CA VAL A 50 -8.27 -6.81 -10.25
C VAL A 50 -8.75 -5.44 -9.77
N ARG A 51 -8.32 -4.99 -8.59
CA ARG A 51 -8.51 -3.62 -8.09
C ARG A 51 -7.25 -3.15 -7.40
N ALA A 52 -6.84 -1.91 -7.68
CA ALA A 52 -5.72 -1.26 -7.00
C ALA A 52 -5.98 0.23 -6.80
N GLU A 53 -6.25 0.60 -5.55
CA GLU A 53 -6.63 1.96 -5.17
C GLU A 53 -5.83 2.44 -3.97
N HIS A 54 -5.68 3.76 -3.88
CA HIS A 54 -5.08 4.44 -2.75
C HIS A 54 -5.93 5.63 -2.34
N VAL A 55 -5.85 5.98 -1.06
CA VAL A 55 -6.29 7.26 -0.51
C VAL A 55 -5.15 7.81 0.33
N THR A 56 -4.90 9.10 0.23
CA THR A 56 -3.85 9.77 1.00
C THR A 56 -4.46 10.85 1.89
N PRO A 57 -5.10 10.46 3.01
CA PRO A 57 -5.80 11.41 3.88
C PRO A 57 -4.89 12.48 4.50
N ARG A 58 -3.57 12.25 4.52
CA ARG A 58 -2.58 13.26 4.92
C ARG A 58 -1.29 13.10 4.14
N LEU A 59 -0.98 14.09 3.30
CA LEU A 59 0.30 14.19 2.61
C LEU A 59 1.07 15.41 3.14
N PRO A 60 2.34 15.25 3.56
CA PRO A 60 3.13 16.39 4.03
C PRO A 60 3.56 17.33 2.91
N TYR A 61 3.76 16.80 1.70
CA TYR A 61 4.26 17.55 0.54
C TYR A 61 3.42 17.27 -0.70
N MET A 62 2.41 18.11 -0.92
CA MET A 62 1.59 18.07 -2.14
C MET A 62 2.47 18.28 -3.38
N GLY A 63 2.24 17.53 -4.46
CA GLY A 63 3.05 17.54 -5.68
C GLY A 63 4.10 16.45 -5.71
N ILE A 64 5.01 16.40 -4.72
CA ILE A 64 6.06 15.36 -4.64
C ILE A 64 5.46 14.00 -4.28
N CYS A 65 4.56 13.97 -3.29
CA CYS A 65 3.99 12.71 -2.84
C CYS A 65 2.88 12.20 -3.76
N SER A 66 2.33 13.02 -4.65
CA SER A 66 1.16 12.71 -5.48
C SER A 66 1.49 11.82 -6.68
N GLU A 67 2.65 12.04 -7.29
CA GLU A 67 3.10 11.32 -8.48
C GLU A 67 3.33 9.83 -8.25
N PRO A 68 4.09 9.44 -7.21
CA PRO A 68 4.28 8.03 -6.88
C PRO A 68 3.00 7.26 -6.57
N GLN A 69 1.92 7.95 -6.17
CA GLN A 69 0.66 7.26 -5.87
C GLN A 69 -0.02 6.71 -7.12
N ARG A 70 0.20 7.34 -8.28
CA ARG A 70 -0.34 6.87 -9.55
C ARG A 70 0.25 5.52 -9.95
N SER A 71 1.47 5.19 -9.49
CA SER A 71 2.12 3.91 -9.76
C SER A 71 1.37 2.71 -9.18
N ILE A 72 0.42 2.91 -8.27
CA ILE A 72 -0.38 1.81 -7.71
C ILE A 72 -1.22 1.10 -8.78
N THR A 73 -1.62 1.80 -9.84
CA THR A 73 -2.40 1.22 -10.94
C THR A 73 -1.57 0.23 -11.77
N SER A 74 -0.24 0.28 -11.69
CA SER A 74 0.65 -0.70 -12.33
C SER A 74 0.49 -2.11 -11.76
N LEU A 75 -0.20 -2.25 -10.62
CA LEU A 75 -0.49 -3.55 -10.01
C LEU A 75 -1.65 -4.26 -10.69
N LEU A 76 -2.53 -3.54 -11.40
CA LEU A 76 -3.66 -4.16 -12.09
C LEU A 76 -3.17 -5.20 -13.11
N GLY A 77 -3.74 -6.41 -13.03
CA GLY A 77 -3.37 -7.57 -13.84
C GLY A 77 -2.12 -8.31 -13.39
N GLN A 78 -1.35 -7.80 -12.42
CA GLN A 78 -0.22 -8.54 -11.87
C GLN A 78 -0.73 -9.71 -11.03
N THR A 79 -0.08 -10.87 -11.16
CA THR A 79 -0.34 -12.03 -10.30
C THR A 79 0.21 -11.78 -8.90
N ALA A 80 -0.58 -12.06 -7.87
CA ALA A 80 -0.18 -12.00 -6.47
C ALA A 80 0.60 -13.25 -6.04
N ASP A 81 1.78 -13.43 -6.63
CA ASP A 81 2.70 -14.55 -6.39
C ASP A 81 3.92 -14.14 -5.56
N ALA A 82 4.77 -15.13 -5.24
CA ALA A 82 6.03 -14.90 -4.53
C ALA A 82 7.00 -13.92 -5.25
N GLY A 83 6.85 -13.76 -6.57
CA GLY A 83 7.64 -12.83 -7.38
C GLY A 83 7.13 -11.39 -7.32
N LEU A 84 5.88 -11.16 -6.90
CA LEU A 84 5.27 -9.83 -6.91
C LEU A 84 6.06 -8.83 -6.06
N ARG A 85 6.56 -9.26 -4.89
CA ARG A 85 7.37 -8.39 -4.01
C ARG A 85 8.60 -7.81 -4.73
N LYS A 86 9.25 -8.60 -5.59
CA LYS A 86 10.40 -8.14 -6.38
C LYS A 86 9.96 -7.17 -7.48
N ARG A 87 8.82 -7.43 -8.14
CA ARG A 87 8.27 -6.55 -9.18
C ARG A 87 7.90 -5.17 -8.63
N ILE A 88 7.23 -5.12 -7.47
CA ILE A 88 6.80 -3.84 -6.87
C ILE A 88 7.96 -3.02 -6.31
N GLN A 89 9.10 -3.63 -6.01
CA GLN A 89 10.28 -2.90 -5.55
C GLN A 89 10.75 -1.90 -6.61
N ALA A 90 10.71 -2.27 -7.89
CA ALA A 90 11.08 -1.37 -8.98
C ALA A 90 10.03 -0.27 -9.21
N THR A 91 8.74 -0.62 -9.15
CA THR A 91 7.66 0.31 -9.52
C THR A 91 7.21 1.22 -8.38
N LEU A 92 7.18 0.71 -7.14
CA LEU A 92 6.74 1.46 -5.96
C LEU A 92 7.89 1.86 -5.04
N GLY A 93 8.98 1.10 -5.00
CA GLY A 93 10.13 1.35 -4.13
C GLY A 93 11.32 2.03 -4.81
N GLY A 94 11.26 2.23 -6.13
CA GLY A 94 12.35 2.80 -6.93
C GLY A 94 12.49 4.32 -6.78
N ALA A 95 13.39 4.92 -7.58
CA ALA A 95 13.72 6.35 -7.51
C ALA A 95 12.51 7.30 -7.72
N GLY A 96 11.49 6.87 -8.47
CA GLY A 96 10.22 7.59 -8.65
C GLY A 96 9.06 7.05 -7.79
N GLY A 97 9.36 6.19 -6.84
CA GLY A 97 8.39 5.48 -6.00
C GLY A 97 8.05 6.19 -4.70
N CYS A 98 7.20 5.56 -3.90
CA CYS A 98 6.86 5.97 -2.54
C CYS A 98 7.15 4.83 -1.58
N ALA A 99 8.14 5.03 -0.70
CA ALA A 99 8.52 4.04 0.30
C ALA A 99 7.33 3.59 1.16
N GLN A 100 6.42 4.51 1.52
CA GLN A 100 5.24 4.15 2.33
C GLN A 100 4.24 3.28 1.55
N LEU A 101 4.06 3.53 0.25
CA LEU A 101 3.25 2.65 -0.59
C LEU A 101 3.88 1.28 -0.73
N TYR A 102 5.18 1.22 -1.04
CA TYR A 102 5.90 -0.05 -1.12
C TYR A 102 5.78 -0.85 0.19
N ASP A 103 5.98 -0.21 1.34
CA ASP A 103 5.88 -0.84 2.65
C ASP A 103 4.47 -1.40 2.91
N LEU A 104 3.43 -0.61 2.63
CA LEU A 104 2.04 -1.04 2.80
C LEU A 104 1.70 -2.21 1.86
N THR A 105 2.09 -2.13 0.58
CA THR A 105 1.90 -3.22 -0.37
C THR A 105 2.63 -4.48 0.09
N ALA A 106 3.90 -4.36 0.50
CA ALA A 106 4.69 -5.48 0.97
C ALA A 106 4.13 -6.12 2.24
N ASP A 107 3.59 -5.33 3.16
CA ASP A 107 2.92 -5.82 4.37
C ASP A 107 1.64 -6.61 4.02
N LEU A 108 0.85 -6.15 3.03
CA LEU A 108 -0.31 -6.91 2.53
C LEU A 108 0.09 -8.24 1.91
N LEU A 109 1.18 -8.30 1.14
CA LEU A 109 1.65 -9.54 0.53
C LEU A 109 2.03 -10.60 1.58
N LYS A 110 2.48 -10.20 2.78
CA LYS A 110 2.75 -11.13 3.88
C LYS A 110 1.48 -11.78 4.45
N LEU A 111 0.31 -11.16 4.29
CA LEU A 111 -0.96 -11.75 4.72
C LEU A 111 -1.46 -12.84 3.77
N LEU A 112 -0.85 -12.96 2.59
CA LEU A 112 -1.20 -13.95 1.57
C LEU A 112 -0.39 -15.25 1.70
N SER A 113 0.66 -15.26 2.53
CA SER A 113 1.59 -16.37 2.73
C SER A 113 1.41 -17.06 4.07
#